data_AF-A0A377ZYV1-F1
#
_entry.id   AF-A0A377ZYV1-F1
#
_cell.length_a   1.000
_cell.length_b   1.000
_cell.length_c   1.000
_cell.angle_alpha   90.00
_cell.angle_beta   90.00
_cell.angle_gamma   90.00
#
_symmetry.space_group_name_H-M   'P 1'
#
loop_
_entity.id
_entity.type
_entity.pdbx_description
1 polymer ?
#
loop_
_entity_poly.entity_id
_entity_poly.type
_entity_poly.pdbx_seq_one_letter_code
_entity_poly.pdbx_strand_id
1 'polypeptide(L)'
;MIRSMTAYARREIKGDWGSAAWELRSVNQRYLETYFRLPEQFRSLEPVVRERIRARLTRGKVECTLRFEQDPSAQGELILNEKLAKQLVNAANWVKMQSDEGESTRLISCAGRA
;
A
#
# COMPACT_ATOMS: atom_id res chain seq x y z
N MET A 1 34.16 2.98 -20.74
CA MET A 1 33.00 2.92 -21.65
C MET A 1 31.97 3.94 -21.20
N ILE A 2 31.61 4.92 -22.03
CA ILE A 2 30.68 5.99 -21.67
C ILE A 2 29.25 5.43 -21.78
N ARG A 3 28.61 5.14 -20.65
CA ARG A 3 27.21 4.70 -20.62
C ARG A 3 26.31 5.94 -20.59
N SER A 4 25.39 6.04 -21.56
CA SER A 4 24.34 7.05 -21.52
C SER A 4 23.45 6.82 -20.30
N MET A 5 23.16 7.90 -19.57
CA MET A 5 22.31 7.89 -18.38
C MET A 5 20.84 8.19 -18.72
N THR A 6 20.56 8.55 -19.97
CA THR A 6 19.20 8.87 -20.42
C THR A 6 18.59 7.64 -21.08
N ALA A 7 17.57 7.08 -20.44
CA ALA A 7 16.85 5.91 -20.94
C ALA A 7 15.38 5.94 -20.50
N TYR A 8 14.53 5.35 -21.33
CA TYR A 8 13.13 5.07 -21.02
C TYR A 8 12.90 3.56 -21.09
N ALA A 9 12.19 3.01 -20.12
CA ALA A 9 11.74 1.64 -20.11
C ALA A 9 10.29 1.57 -19.64
N ARG A 10 9.48 0.82 -20.38
CA ARG A 10 8.12 0.44 -19.96
C ARG A 10 8.01 -1.06 -19.95
N ARG A 11 7.44 -1.61 -18.89
CA ARG A 11 7.13 -3.04 -18.77
C ARG A 11 5.73 -3.21 -18.23
N GLU A 12 4.91 -3.91 -18.99
CA GLU A 12 3.53 -4.21 -18.64
C GLU A 12 3.40 -5.69 -18.30
N ILE A 13 2.62 -5.98 -17.28
CA ILE A 13 2.33 -7.32 -16.78
C ILE A 13 0.81 -7.40 -16.70
N LYS A 14 0.24 -8.39 -17.39
CA LYS A 14 -1.18 -8.71 -17.34
C LYS A 14 -1.34 -10.06 -16.66
N GLY A 15 -2.35 -10.17 -15.81
CA GLY A 15 -2.74 -11.43 -15.18
C GLY A 15 -4.22 -11.40 -14.86
N ASP A 16 -4.70 -12.49 -14.28
CA ASP A 16 -6.12 -12.64 -13.95
C ASP A 16 -6.61 -11.61 -12.92
N TRP A 17 -5.70 -11.00 -12.16
CA TRP A 17 -5.96 -9.94 -11.16
C TRP A 17 -6.03 -8.51 -11.75
N GLY A 18 -5.75 -8.35 -13.04
CA GLY A 18 -5.65 -7.05 -13.71
C GLY A 18 -4.34 -6.82 -14.44
N SER A 19 -4.00 -5.54 -14.63
CA SER A 19 -2.79 -5.11 -15.32
C SER A 19 -1.96 -4.17 -14.46
N ALA A 20 -0.63 -4.35 -14.51
CA ALA A 20 0.34 -3.47 -13.90
C ALA A 20 1.36 -3.01 -14.94
N ALA A 21 1.61 -1.71 -15.01
CA ALA A 21 2.59 -1.12 -15.90
C ALA A 21 3.63 -0.32 -15.10
N TRP A 22 4.89 -0.75 -15.19
CA TRP A 22 6.04 0.01 -14.73
C TRP A 22 6.57 0.88 -15.85
N GLU A 23 6.78 2.16 -15.55
CA GLU A 23 7.48 3.11 -16.40
C GLU A 23 8.65 3.72 -15.65
N LEU A 24 9.85 3.58 -16.21
CA LEU A 24 11.07 4.13 -15.67
C LEU A 24 11.67 5.10 -16.69
N ARG A 25 11.89 6.32 -16.26
CA ARG A 25 12.60 7.36 -17.00
C ARG A 25 13.88 7.69 -16.26
N SER A 26 14.98 7.77 -16.99
CA SER A 26 16.26 8.23 -16.45
C SER A 26 16.77 9.38 -17.30
N VAL A 27 17.37 10.37 -16.65
CA VAL A 27 17.99 11.53 -17.29
C VAL A 27 19.34 11.81 -16.65
N ASN A 28 20.25 12.35 -17.45
CA ASN A 28 21.56 12.75 -16.96
C ASN A 28 21.45 14.00 -16.07
N GLN A 29 21.69 13.81 -14.77
CA GLN A 29 21.71 14.86 -13.75
C GLN A 29 22.92 14.62 -12.85
N ARG A 30 23.43 15.70 -12.24
CA ARG A 30 24.67 15.64 -11.45
C ARG A 30 24.56 14.74 -10.22
N TYR A 31 23.40 14.77 -9.55
CA TYR A 31 23.14 14.01 -8.33
C TYR A 31 22.11 12.92 -8.59
N LEU A 32 22.15 11.86 -7.78
CA LEU A 32 21.16 10.80 -7.83
C LEU A 32 19.86 11.28 -7.18
N GLU A 33 18.84 11.47 -8.00
CA GLU A 33 17.49 11.82 -7.55
C GLU A 33 16.53 10.71 -7.96
N THR A 34 15.72 10.21 -7.01
CA THR A 34 14.74 9.15 -7.28
C THR A 34 13.35 9.66 -6.96
N TYR A 35 12.46 9.66 -7.95
CA TYR A 35 11.06 10.05 -7.80
C TYR A 35 10.15 8.84 -8.02
N PHE A 36 9.24 8.60 -7.09
CA PHE A 36 8.32 7.47 -7.14
C PHE A 36 6.88 7.95 -7.21
N ARG A 37 6.14 7.44 -8.19
CA ARG A 37 4.69 7.60 -8.29
C ARG A 37 4.06 6.21 -8.21
N LEU A 38 3.59 5.87 -7.02
CA LEU A 38 3.05 4.55 -6.68
C LEU A 38 1.61 4.69 -6.14
N PRO A 39 0.69 3.78 -6.49
CA PRO A 39 -0.59 3.65 -5.80
C PRO A 39 -0.39 3.33 -4.31
N GLU A 40 -1.36 3.70 -3.47
CA GLU A 40 -1.24 3.60 -2.00
C GLU A 40 -0.92 2.17 -1.52
N GLN A 41 -1.62 1.19 -2.09
CA GLN A 41 -1.41 -0.24 -1.85
C GLN A 41 0.01 -0.75 -2.15
N PHE A 42 0.84 0.01 -2.88
CA PHE A 42 2.21 -0.36 -3.23
C PHE A 42 3.28 0.58 -2.65
N ARG A 43 2.90 1.51 -1.75
CA ARG A 43 3.84 2.43 -1.07
C ARG A 43 4.98 1.70 -0.37
N SER A 44 4.72 0.51 0.19
CA SER A 44 5.72 -0.31 0.89
C SER A 44 6.86 -0.79 -0.02
N LEU A 45 6.66 -0.83 -1.35
CA LEU A 45 7.70 -1.21 -2.31
C LEU A 45 8.71 -0.09 -2.58
N GLU A 46 8.34 1.17 -2.33
CA GLU A 46 9.19 2.33 -2.56
C GLU A 46 10.60 2.21 -1.95
N PRO A 47 10.77 1.94 -0.64
CA PRO A 47 12.11 1.84 -0.04
C PRO A 47 12.95 0.73 -0.67
N VAL A 48 12.33 -0.41 -1.00
CA VAL A 48 13.02 -1.56 -1.61
C VAL A 48 13.53 -1.21 -3.01
N VAL A 49 12.71 -0.55 -3.83
CA VAL A 49 13.09 -0.16 -5.19
C VAL A 49 14.15 0.96 -5.15
N ARG A 50 13.99 1.93 -4.23
CA ARG A 50 14.98 2.99 -4.00
C ARG A 50 16.36 2.43 -3.69
N GLU A 51 16.45 1.46 -2.79
CA GLU A 51 17.73 0.86 -2.41
C GLU A 51 18.38 0.15 -3.59
N ARG A 52 17.59 -0.60 -4.37
CA ARG A 52 18.08 -1.26 -5.60
C ARG A 52 18.59 -0.26 -6.65
N ILE A 53 17.97 0.91 -6.77
CA ILE A 53 18.42 1.97 -7.68
C ILE A 53 19.75 2.55 -7.19
N ARG A 54 19.84 2.89 -5.89
CA ARG A 54 21.06 3.43 -5.27
C ARG A 54 22.25 2.49 -5.37
N ALA A 55 22.02 1.18 -5.27
CA ALA A 55 23.07 0.17 -5.43
C ALA A 55 23.64 0.11 -6.87
N ARG A 56 22.91 0.59 -7.88
CA ARG A 56 23.29 0.48 -9.31
C ARG A 56 23.68 1.81 -9.95
N LEU A 57 23.13 2.92 -9.48
CA LEU A 57 23.32 4.25 -10.04
C LEU A 57 23.89 5.19 -8.99
N THR A 58 24.88 5.99 -9.39
CA THR A 58 25.57 6.95 -8.50
C THR A 58 25.22 8.41 -8.79
N ARG A 59 24.66 8.70 -9.97
CA ARG A 59 24.21 10.03 -10.40
C ARG A 59 22.92 9.91 -11.22
N GLY A 60 22.37 11.01 -11.71
CA GLY A 60 21.18 11.00 -12.59
C GLY A 60 19.84 11.07 -11.86
N LYS A 61 18.81 11.51 -12.57
CA LYS A 61 17.44 11.48 -12.04
C LYS A 61 16.70 10.30 -12.62
N VAL A 62 16.05 9.54 -11.76
CA VAL A 62 15.24 8.37 -12.10
C VAL A 62 13.81 8.59 -11.62
N GLU A 63 12.87 8.58 -12.55
CA GLU A 63 11.44 8.65 -12.26
C GLU A 63 10.85 7.25 -12.48
N CYS A 64 10.25 6.68 -11.43
CA CYS A 64 9.61 5.38 -11.44
C CYS A 64 8.10 5.57 -11.21
N THR A 65 7.29 5.18 -12.19
CA THR A 65 5.83 5.21 -12.10
C THR A 65 5.29 3.79 -12.19
N LEU A 66 4.43 3.42 -11.26
CA LEU A 66 3.64 2.21 -11.32
C LEU A 66 2.19 2.61 -11.59
N ARG A 67 1.62 2.08 -12.66
CA ARG A 67 0.17 2.08 -12.89
C ARG A 67 -0.36 0.69 -12.62
N PHE A 68 -1.50 0.63 -11.95
CA PHE A 68 -2.17 -0.61 -11.61
C PHE A 68 -3.65 -0.42 -11.88
N GLU A 69 -4.20 -1.28 -12.74
CA GLU A 69 -5.59 -1.31 -13.12
C GLU A 69 -6.10 -2.70 -12.75
N GLN A 70 -7.01 -2.76 -11.76
CA GLN A 70 -7.67 -4.02 -11.41
C GLN A 70 -8.66 -4.38 -12.50
N ASP A 71 -8.72 -5.65 -12.89
CA ASP A 71 -9.78 -6.11 -13.76
C ASP A 71 -11.08 -6.22 -12.95
N PRO A 72 -12.15 -5.51 -13.31
CA PRO A 72 -13.43 -5.60 -12.61
C PRO A 72 -14.06 -7.00 -12.71
N SER A 73 -13.69 -7.81 -13.71
CA SER A 73 -14.13 -9.22 -13.81
C SER A 73 -13.33 -10.16 -12.88
N ALA A 74 -12.14 -9.72 -12.42
CA ALA A 74 -11.37 -10.39 -11.36
C ALA A 74 -11.91 -10.13 -9.96
N GLN A 75 -12.95 -9.30 -9.83
CA GLN A 75 -13.88 -9.34 -8.69
C GLN A 75 -14.81 -10.57 -8.78
N GLY A 76 -14.39 -11.63 -9.48
CA GLY A 76 -14.98 -12.96 -9.40
C GLY A 76 -14.77 -13.50 -7.99
N GLU A 77 -15.85 -13.44 -7.21
CA GLU A 77 -16.02 -13.90 -5.84
C GLU A 77 -14.94 -13.40 -4.86
N LEU A 78 -15.34 -12.50 -3.94
CA LEU A 78 -14.72 -12.48 -2.62
C LEU A 78 -14.66 -13.94 -2.14
N ILE A 79 -13.48 -14.56 -2.18
CA ILE A 79 -13.21 -15.80 -1.47
C ILE A 79 -13.18 -15.41 0.00
N LEU A 80 -14.38 -15.17 0.54
CA LEU A 80 -14.61 -14.87 1.92
C LEU A 80 -14.37 -16.19 2.62
N ASN A 81 -13.27 -16.29 3.36
CA ASN A 81 -13.07 -17.43 4.24
C ASN A 81 -14.16 -17.36 5.31
N GLU A 82 -15.23 -18.12 5.11
CA GLU A 82 -16.47 -18.06 5.90
C GLU A 82 -16.20 -18.27 7.40
N LYS A 83 -15.19 -19.07 7.73
CA LYS A 83 -14.73 -19.25 9.11
C LYS A 83 -14.12 -17.98 9.69
N LEU A 84 -13.23 -17.33 8.95
CA LEU A 84 -12.59 -16.08 9.40
C LEU A 84 -13.61 -14.94 9.50
N ALA A 85 -14.54 -14.86 8.55
CA ALA A 85 -15.64 -13.88 8.58
C ALA A 85 -16.53 -14.08 9.83
N LYS A 86 -16.91 -15.32 10.15
CA LYS A 86 -17.65 -15.65 11.39
C LYS A 86 -16.86 -15.29 12.64
N GLN A 87 -15.55 -15.57 12.68
CA GLN A 87 -14.70 -15.18 13.80
C GLN A 87 -14.62 -13.67 13.98
N LEU A 88 -14.54 -12.92 12.88
CA LEU A 88 -14.44 -11.46 12.90
C LEU A 88 -15.76 -10.80 13.37
N VAL A 89 -16.90 -11.33 12.91
CA VAL A 89 -18.24 -10.92 13.40
C VAL A 89 -18.40 -11.23 14.88
N ASN A 90 -17.98 -12.42 15.33
CA ASN A 90 -18.05 -12.78 16.75
C ASN A 90 -17.16 -11.89 17.62
N ALA A 91 -15.95 -11.57 17.17
CA ALA A 91 -15.06 -10.66 17.87
C ALA A 91 -15.63 -9.23 17.92
N ALA A 92 -16.20 -8.74 16.82
CA ALA A 92 -16.84 -7.43 16.76
C ALA A 92 -18.06 -7.35 17.68
N ASN A 93 -18.88 -8.40 17.73
CA ASN A 93 -20.02 -8.49 18.66
C ASN A 93 -19.57 -8.54 20.12
N TRP A 94 -18.50 -9.27 20.42
CA TRP A 94 -17.92 -9.31 21.76
C TRP A 94 -17.43 -7.91 22.21
N VAL A 95 -16.72 -7.19 21.33
CA VAL A 95 -16.29 -5.81 21.61
C VAL A 95 -17.49 -4.90 21.84
N LYS A 96 -18.56 -5.05 21.04
CA LYS A 96 -19.78 -4.26 21.20
C LYS A 96 -20.48 -4.51 22.54
N MET A 97 -20.54 -5.77 22.98
CA MET A 97 -21.10 -6.13 24.29
C MET A 97 -20.25 -5.59 25.44
N GLN A 98 -18.92 -5.57 25.30
CA GLN A 98 -18.02 -4.95 26.29
C GLN A 98 -18.11 -3.43 26.33
N SER A 99 -18.42 -2.77 25.20
CA SER A 99 -18.61 -1.32 25.17
C SER A 99 -19.94 -0.85 25.77
N ASP A 100 -21.02 -1.66 25.68
CA ASP A 100 -22.32 -1.33 26.30
C ASP A 100 -22.30 -1.45 27.84
N GLU A 101 -21.41 -2.26 28.42
CA GLU A 101 -21.22 -2.35 29.89
C GLU A 101 -20.46 -1.14 30.46
N GLY A 102 -19.78 -0.34 29.61
CA GLY A 102 -18.95 0.79 30.03
C GLY A 102 -19.67 2.13 30.22
N GLU A 103 -20.92 2.27 29.75
CA GLU A 103 -21.67 3.53 29.85
C GLU A 103 -22.60 3.61 31.08
N SER A 104 -22.89 2.48 31.74
CA SER A 104 -23.80 2.49 32.91
C SER A 104 -23.11 2.81 34.25
N THR A 105 -21.78 2.64 34.38
CA THR A 105 -21.08 2.83 35.67
C THR A 105 -20.65 4.27 35.97
N ARG A 106 -20.99 5.27 35.12
CA ARG A 106 -20.61 6.68 35.37
C ARG A 106 -21.69 7.58 35.97
N LEU A 107 -22.88 7.07 36.31
CA LEU A 107 -23.96 7.91 36.84
C LEU A 107 -24.35 7.67 38.31
N ILE A 108 -23.59 6.91 39.10
CA ILE A 108 -23.92 6.67 40.52
C ILE A 108 -22.67 6.75 41.42
N SER A 109 -22.04 7.92 41.57
CA SER A 109 -21.16 8.14 42.75
C SER A 109 -20.87 9.61 43.16
N CYS A 110 -21.60 10.62 42.69
CA CYS A 110 -21.38 12.02 43.12
C CYS A 110 -22.57 12.66 43.86
N ALA A 111 -23.36 11.86 44.60
CA ALA A 111 -24.29 12.38 45.59
C ALA A 111 -24.02 11.71 46.95
N GLY A 112 -23.36 12.43 47.87
CA GLY A 112 -23.35 12.09 49.31
C GLY A 112 -21.98 12.01 49.99
N ARG A 113 -21.43 13.20 50.36
CA ARG A 113 -20.50 13.55 51.45
C ARG A 113 -19.64 14.73 50.95
N ALA A 114 -19.65 15.93 51.51
CA ALA A 114 -20.06 16.45 52.82
C ALA A 114 -20.70 17.83 52.67
#